data_AF-A0A368FDM6-F1
#
_entry.id   AF-A0A368FDM6-F1
#
_cell.length_a   1.000
_cell.length_b   1.000
_cell.length_c   1.000
_cell.angle_alpha   90.00
_cell.angle_beta   90.00
_cell.angle_gamma   90.00
#
_symmetry.space_group_name_H-M   'P 1'
#
loop_
_entity.id
_entity.type
_entity.pdbx_description
1 polymer ?
#
loop_
_entity_poly.entity_id
_entity_poly.type
_entity_poly.pdbx_seq_one_letter_code
_entity_poly.pdbx_strand_id
1 'polypeptide(L)'
;LLTKTTAFIQIIEASPCAQHLPKYDTNVVKLQVNELQRDAAEAGLPLTITNYFTIVLRKMIEQVLQIFCKIITRYLTECGNKDRLVVIALEHLIHLVLFGDELCLEAIQCGGLHSVLKLVRQTSTPPDTCRLLLRALAVLCGVSKGCLSLLAVTLLYVVFSSKLDI
;
A
#
# COMPACT_ATOMS: atom_id res chain seq x y z
N LEU A 1 5.94 22.38 -6.03
CA LEU A 1 5.39 21.06 -6.40
C LEU A 1 6.28 20.36 -7.42
N LEU A 2 6.51 20.97 -8.58
CA LEU A 2 7.31 20.38 -9.67
C LEU A 2 8.68 19.83 -9.23
N THR A 3 9.47 20.59 -8.46
CA THR A 3 10.76 20.13 -7.91
C THR A 3 10.63 18.84 -7.09
N LYS A 4 9.58 18.74 -6.26
CA LYS A 4 9.33 17.53 -5.46
C LYS A 4 8.92 16.36 -6.36
N THR A 5 8.13 16.62 -7.39
CA THR A 5 7.75 15.60 -8.39
C THR A 5 8.96 15.11 -9.16
N THR A 6 9.86 16.00 -9.60
CA THR A 6 11.12 15.61 -10.26
C THR A 6 11.98 14.74 -9.36
N ALA A 7 12.17 15.14 -8.09
CA ALA A 7 12.93 14.35 -7.13
C ALA A 7 12.29 12.98 -6.88
N PHE A 8 10.96 12.93 -6.75
CA PHE A 8 10.21 11.68 -6.60
C PHE A 8 10.43 10.73 -7.78
N ILE A 9 10.33 11.23 -9.01
CA ILE A 9 10.59 10.46 -10.23
C ILE A 9 12.03 9.92 -10.23
N GLN A 10 13.02 10.77 -9.92
CA GLN A 10 14.43 10.36 -9.87
C GLN A 10 14.68 9.25 -8.84
N ILE A 11 14.12 9.37 -7.63
CA ILE A 11 14.23 8.34 -6.58
C ILE A 11 13.64 7.02 -7.07
N ILE A 12 12.48 7.06 -7.71
CA ILE A 12 11.79 5.88 -8.22
C ILE A 12 12.59 5.20 -9.32
N GLU A 13 13.09 5.96 -10.29
CA GLU A 13 13.84 5.42 -11.42
C GLU A 13 15.20 4.86 -11.02
N ALA A 14 15.80 5.41 -9.97
CA ALA A 14 17.02 4.87 -9.37
C ALA A 14 16.75 3.63 -8.49
N SER A 15 15.48 3.34 -8.16
CA SER A 15 15.14 2.22 -7.28
C SER A 15 15.12 0.87 -8.02
N PRO A 16 15.38 -0.24 -7.32
CA PRO A 16 15.18 -1.59 -7.88
C PRO A 16 13.72 -1.88 -8.27
N CYS A 17 12.77 -1.04 -7.82
CA CYS A 17 11.35 -1.18 -8.11
C CYS A 17 10.95 -0.55 -9.44
N ALA A 18 11.82 0.23 -10.09
CA ALA A 18 11.51 0.98 -11.31
C ALA A 18 10.89 0.10 -12.42
N GLN A 19 11.38 -1.13 -12.57
CA GLN A 19 10.90 -2.06 -13.59
C GLN A 19 9.44 -2.52 -13.40
N HIS A 20 8.88 -2.37 -12.20
CA HIS A 20 7.50 -2.74 -11.88
C HIS A 20 6.51 -1.62 -12.16
N LEU A 21 6.98 -0.42 -12.50
CA LEU A 21 6.13 0.71 -12.84
C LEU A 21 5.81 0.77 -14.34
N PRO A 22 4.58 1.16 -14.71
CA PRO A 22 4.25 1.44 -16.10
C PRO A 22 5.10 2.61 -16.62
N LYS A 23 6.01 2.32 -17.56
CA LYS A 23 6.87 3.34 -18.19
C LYS A 23 6.06 4.47 -18.84
N TYR A 24 4.91 4.12 -19.41
CA TYR A 24 4.00 5.10 -20.01
C TYR A 24 3.55 6.15 -18.99
N ASP A 25 3.01 5.73 -17.84
CA ASP A 25 2.51 6.66 -16.82
C ASP A 25 3.64 7.54 -16.26
N THR A 26 4.83 6.98 -16.04
CA THR A 26 6.01 7.75 -15.60
C THR A 26 6.42 8.82 -16.63
N ASN A 27 6.41 8.46 -17.92
CA ASN A 27 6.74 9.38 -19.00
C ASN A 27 5.69 10.50 -19.15
N VAL A 28 4.40 10.20 -18.95
CA VAL A 28 3.33 11.21 -18.95
C VAL A 28 3.57 12.24 -17.85
N VAL A 29 3.91 11.81 -16.62
CA VAL A 29 4.20 12.77 -15.53
C VAL A 29 5.44 13.61 -15.84
N LYS A 30 6.52 13.00 -16.38
CA LYS A 30 7.72 13.74 -16.81
C LYS A 30 7.41 14.80 -17.86
N LEU A 31 6.63 14.45 -18.87
CA LEU A 31 6.23 15.37 -19.94
C LEU A 31 5.44 16.54 -19.37
N GLN A 32 4.48 16.28 -18.48
CA GLN A 32 3.71 17.33 -17.81
C GLN A 32 4.59 18.24 -16.93
N VAL A 33 5.60 17.69 -16.24
CA VAL A 33 6.56 18.52 -15.48
C VAL A 33 7.32 19.45 -16.42
N ASN A 34 7.83 18.93 -17.54
CA ASN A 34 8.59 19.72 -18.51
C ASN A 34 7.74 20.81 -19.16
N GLU A 35 6.51 20.50 -19.55
CA GLU A 35 5.55 21.46 -20.11
C GLU A 35 5.26 22.58 -19.12
N LEU A 36 4.92 22.25 -17.87
CA LEU A 36 4.63 23.24 -16.83
C LEU A 36 5.85 24.12 -16.49
N GLN A 37 7.07 23.56 -16.54
CA GLN A 37 8.30 24.33 -16.34
C GLN A 37 8.55 25.30 -17.49
N ARG A 38 8.35 24.84 -18.74
CA ARG A 38 8.52 25.68 -19.93
C ARG A 38 7.49 26.81 -19.94
N ASP A 39 6.22 26.51 -19.69
CA ASP A 39 5.15 27.50 -19.70
C ASP A 39 5.38 28.58 -18.63
N ALA A 40 5.89 28.19 -17.45
CA ALA A 40 6.27 29.15 -16.41
C ALA A 40 7.47 30.04 -16.81
N ALA A 41 8.42 29.50 -17.57
CA ALA A 41 9.58 30.24 -18.06
C ALA A 41 9.23 31.20 -19.21
N GLU A 42 8.33 30.79 -20.11
CA GLU A 42 7.95 31.55 -21.30
C GLU A 42 6.90 32.62 -21.02
N ALA A 43 5.92 32.35 -20.15
CA ALA A 43 4.80 33.27 -19.93
C ALA A 43 5.11 34.40 -18.92
N GLY A 44 6.16 34.27 -18.11
CA GLY A 44 6.44 35.19 -16.99
C GLY A 44 5.32 35.27 -15.94
N LEU A 45 4.32 34.40 -16.04
CA LEU A 45 3.14 34.31 -15.19
C LEU A 45 3.40 33.31 -14.04
N PRO A 46 2.69 33.46 -12.92
CA PRO A 46 2.76 32.48 -11.84
C PRO A 46 2.34 31.09 -12.33
N LEU A 47 3.17 30.09 -12.00
CA LEU A 47 2.94 28.69 -12.32
C LEU A 47 1.54 28.25 -11.88
N THR A 48 0.70 27.86 -12.85
CA THR A 48 -0.63 27.31 -12.57
C THR A 48 -0.61 25.80 -12.72
N ILE A 49 -0.80 25.08 -11.62
CA ILE A 49 -0.86 23.61 -11.63
C ILE A 49 -2.19 23.16 -12.22
N THR A 50 -2.15 22.31 -13.25
CA THR A 50 -3.36 21.78 -13.87
C THR A 50 -3.97 20.64 -13.04
N ASN A 51 -5.30 20.50 -13.11
CA ASN A 51 -6.00 19.35 -12.54
C ASN A 51 -5.51 18.04 -13.15
N TYR A 52 -5.23 18.05 -14.46
CA TYR A 52 -4.69 16.89 -15.16
C TYR A 52 -3.35 16.45 -14.58
N PHE A 53 -2.39 17.38 -14.38
CA PHE A 53 -1.10 17.06 -13.74
C PHE A 53 -1.29 16.43 -12.35
N THR A 54 -2.20 16.99 -11.55
CA THR A 54 -2.50 16.48 -10.20
C THR A 54 -3.04 15.06 -10.25
N ILE A 55 -3.92 14.74 -11.20
CA ILE A 55 -4.50 13.40 -11.38
C ILE A 55 -3.42 12.40 -11.78
N VAL A 56 -2.59 12.70 -12.79
CA VAL A 56 -1.54 11.77 -13.24
C VAL A 56 -0.45 11.57 -12.18
N LEU A 57 -0.11 12.62 -11.42
CA LEU A 57 0.83 12.51 -10.30
C LEU A 57 0.27 11.63 -9.18
N ARG A 58 -1.00 11.80 -8.80
CA ARG A 58 -1.65 10.94 -7.79
C ARG A 58 -1.67 9.48 -8.23
N LYS A 59 -2.02 9.21 -9.49
CA LYS A 59 -2.00 7.86 -10.06
C LYS A 59 -0.60 7.24 -9.98
N MET A 60 0.44 7.99 -10.35
CA MET A 60 1.82 7.50 -10.25
C MET A 60 2.23 7.19 -8.80
N ILE A 61 1.85 8.05 -7.84
CA ILE A 61 2.10 7.81 -6.42
C ILE A 61 1.38 6.54 -5.95
N GLU A 62 0.11 6.37 -6.31
CA GLU A 62 -0.67 5.18 -5.97
C GLU A 62 -0.03 3.89 -6.52
N GLN A 63 0.44 3.90 -7.77
CA GLN A 63 1.15 2.75 -8.36
C GLN A 63 2.43 2.38 -7.60
N VAL A 64 3.17 3.38 -7.11
CA VAL A 64 4.35 3.16 -6.27
C VAL A 64 3.95 2.55 -4.93
N LEU A 65 2.89 3.05 -4.30
CA LEU A 65 2.33 2.51 -3.06
C LEU A 65 1.83 1.06 -3.26
N GLN A 66 1.23 0.73 -4.40
CA GLN A 66 0.84 -0.63 -4.75
C GLN A 66 2.04 -1.58 -4.82
N ILE A 67 3.21 -1.13 -5.30
CA ILE A 67 4.44 -1.93 -5.29
C ILE A 67 4.87 -2.23 -3.85
N PHE A 68 4.87 -1.23 -2.96
CA PHE A 68 5.17 -1.47 -1.54
C PHE A 68 4.16 -2.45 -0.91
N CYS A 69 2.89 -2.34 -1.28
CA CYS A 69 1.83 -3.24 -0.83
C CYS A 69 2.12 -4.69 -1.24
N LYS A 70 2.53 -4.91 -2.51
CA LYS A 70 2.96 -6.21 -3.04
C LYS A 70 4.15 -6.78 -2.27
N ILE A 71 5.17 -5.96 -2.03
CA ILE A 71 6.39 -6.38 -1.32
C ILE A 71 6.05 -6.83 0.11
N ILE A 72 5.33 -5.99 0.85
CA ILE A 72 4.96 -6.28 2.24
C ILE A 72 4.07 -7.52 2.32
N THR A 73 3.07 -7.61 1.44
CA THR A 73 2.15 -8.75 1.41
C THR A 73 2.88 -10.05 1.09
N ARG A 74 3.79 -10.02 0.10
CA ARG A 74 4.60 -11.19 -0.25
C ARG A 74 5.50 -11.62 0.89
N TYR A 75 6.13 -10.67 1.57
CA TYR A 75 6.90 -10.95 2.78
C TYR A 75 6.03 -11.64 3.84
N LEU A 76 4.83 -11.13 4.12
CA LEU A 76 3.93 -11.73 5.13
C LEU A 76 3.49 -13.16 4.77
N THR A 77 3.41 -13.49 3.48
CA THR A 77 3.12 -14.86 3.02
C THR A 77 4.25 -15.84 3.33
N GLU A 78 5.49 -15.37 3.20
CA GLU A 78 6.71 -16.18 3.32
C GLU A 78 7.30 -16.16 4.74
N CYS A 79 6.94 -15.18 5.57
CA CYS A 79 7.52 -14.98 6.90
C CYS A 79 7.15 -16.07 7.92
N GLY A 80 8.04 -16.27 8.90
CA GLY A 80 7.79 -17.10 10.07
C GLY A 80 7.28 -16.28 11.26
N ASN A 81 6.55 -16.91 12.18
CA ASN A 81 5.91 -16.25 13.33
C ASN A 81 6.86 -15.48 14.27
N LYS A 82 8.14 -15.84 14.28
CA LYS A 82 9.16 -15.27 15.18
C LYS A 82 10.07 -14.27 14.48
N ASP A 83 9.78 -13.94 13.21
CA ASP A 83 10.56 -12.94 12.50
C ASP A 83 10.23 -11.55 13.05
N ARG A 84 11.28 -10.84 13.48
CA ARG A 84 11.17 -9.51 14.08
C ARG A 84 10.64 -8.48 13.06
N LEU A 85 10.81 -8.74 11.77
CA LEU A 85 10.33 -7.87 10.71
C LEU A 85 8.80 -7.94 10.51
N VAL A 86 8.12 -8.95 11.07
CA VAL A 86 6.64 -9.08 10.98
C VAL A 86 5.94 -7.86 11.57
N VAL A 87 6.39 -7.38 12.73
CA VAL A 87 5.81 -6.19 13.37
C VAL A 87 5.93 -4.97 12.47
N ILE A 88 7.12 -4.75 11.91
CA ILE A 88 7.40 -3.64 11.01
C ILE A 88 6.54 -3.75 9.74
N ALA A 89 6.48 -4.94 9.14
CA ALA A 89 5.67 -5.20 7.94
C ALA A 89 4.18 -4.94 8.19
N LEU A 90 3.64 -5.37 9.34
CA LEU A 90 2.24 -5.14 9.70
C LEU A 90 1.93 -3.66 9.92
N GLU A 91 2.80 -2.93 10.62
CA GLU A 91 2.62 -1.48 10.81
C GLU A 91 2.65 -0.73 9.48
N HIS A 92 3.58 -1.07 8.59
CA HIS A 92 3.64 -0.45 7.26
C HIS A 92 2.42 -0.83 6.42
N LEU A 93 1.97 -2.08 6.47
CA LEU A 93 0.76 -2.51 5.76
C LEU A 93 -0.45 -1.71 6.22
N ILE A 94 -0.69 -1.63 7.53
CA ILE A 94 -1.83 -0.91 8.12
C ILE A 94 -1.84 0.54 7.64
N HIS A 95 -0.72 1.26 7.78
CA HIS A 95 -0.66 2.66 7.33
C HIS A 95 -0.84 2.79 5.83
N LEU A 96 -0.28 1.87 5.04
CA LEU A 96 -0.36 1.92 3.59
C LEU A 96 -1.79 1.72 3.08
N VAL A 97 -2.51 0.71 3.57
CA VAL A 97 -3.86 0.42 3.09
C VAL A 97 -4.90 1.45 3.55
N LEU A 98 -4.60 2.25 4.57
CA LEU A 98 -5.44 3.38 4.98
C LEU A 98 -5.41 4.57 4.00
N PHE A 99 -4.47 4.61 3.05
CA PHE A 99 -4.42 5.68 2.04
C PHE A 99 -5.55 5.59 1.01
N GLY A 100 -6.16 4.41 0.82
CA GLY A 100 -7.29 4.26 -0.10
C GLY A 100 -7.67 2.81 -0.40
N ASP A 101 -8.91 2.62 -0.83
CA ASP A 101 -9.50 1.32 -1.10
C ASP A 101 -8.72 0.50 -2.14
N GLU A 102 -8.14 1.15 -3.15
CA GLU A 102 -7.32 0.49 -4.18
C GLU A 102 -6.09 -0.22 -3.59
N LEU A 103 -5.45 0.38 -2.57
CA LEU A 103 -4.30 -0.24 -1.90
C LEU A 103 -4.74 -1.41 -1.01
N CYS A 104 -5.90 -1.28 -0.38
CA CYS A 104 -6.52 -2.37 0.38
C CYS A 104 -6.89 -3.54 -0.55
N LEU A 105 -7.47 -3.27 -1.72
CA LEU A 105 -7.82 -4.28 -2.72
C LEU A 105 -6.58 -4.97 -3.28
N GLU A 106 -5.52 -4.22 -3.55
CA GLU A 106 -4.21 -4.77 -3.96
C GLU A 106 -3.63 -5.70 -2.89
N ALA A 107 -3.67 -5.30 -1.60
CA ALA A 107 -3.22 -6.14 -0.49
C ALA A 107 -3.99 -7.47 -0.43
N ILE A 108 -5.32 -7.40 -0.56
CA ILE A 108 -6.19 -8.59 -0.56
C ILE A 108 -5.86 -9.49 -1.75
N GLN A 109 -5.73 -8.92 -2.96
CA GLN A 109 -5.41 -9.66 -4.17
C GLN A 109 -4.04 -10.35 -4.11
N CYS A 110 -3.08 -9.73 -3.43
CA CYS A 110 -1.76 -10.31 -3.20
C CYS A 110 -1.74 -11.38 -2.09
N GLY A 111 -2.88 -11.69 -1.47
CA GLY A 111 -3.00 -12.70 -0.42
C GLY A 111 -2.80 -12.18 1.01
N GLY A 112 -2.73 -10.86 1.21
CA GLY A 112 -2.44 -10.25 2.51
C GLY A 112 -3.43 -10.65 3.60
N LEU A 113 -4.72 -10.70 3.27
CA LEU A 113 -5.74 -11.17 4.20
C LEU A 113 -5.46 -12.62 4.64
N HIS A 114 -5.17 -13.52 3.70
CA HIS A 114 -4.89 -14.92 4.01
C HIS A 114 -3.62 -15.09 4.87
N SER A 115 -2.57 -14.33 4.56
CA SER A 115 -1.30 -14.36 5.29
C SER A 115 -1.45 -13.85 6.72
N VAL A 116 -2.18 -12.75 6.93
CA VAL A 116 -2.48 -12.25 8.28
C VAL A 116 -3.33 -13.26 9.05
N LEU A 117 -4.34 -13.87 8.43
CA LEU A 117 -5.17 -14.92 9.05
C LEU A 117 -4.36 -16.15 9.47
N LYS A 118 -3.44 -16.58 8.63
CA LYS A 118 -2.51 -17.68 8.94
C LYS A 118 -1.70 -17.38 10.19
N LEU A 119 -1.18 -16.15 10.33
CA LEU A 119 -0.39 -15.72 11.49
C LEU A 119 -1.25 -15.61 12.77
N VAL A 120 -2.48 -15.08 12.69
CA VAL A 120 -3.39 -15.00 13.86
C VAL A 120 -3.67 -16.37 14.46
N ARG A 121 -3.76 -17.41 13.63
CA ARG A 121 -4.05 -18.79 14.06
C ARG A 121 -2.87 -19.47 14.75
N GLN A 122 -1.68 -18.87 14.75
CA GLN A 122 -0.50 -19.48 15.37
C GLN A 122 -0.50 -19.24 16.88
N THR A 123 -0.53 -20.32 17.66
CA THR A 123 -0.57 -20.25 19.13
C THR A 123 0.68 -19.65 19.76
N SER A 124 1.79 -19.64 19.03
CA SER A 124 3.08 -19.08 19.45
C SER A 124 3.24 -17.59 19.20
N THR A 125 2.24 -16.91 18.60
CA THR A 125 2.32 -15.48 18.29
C THR A 125 2.25 -14.65 19.58
N PRO A 126 3.20 -13.71 19.80
CA PRO A 126 3.15 -12.82 20.95
C PRO A 126 1.84 -12.01 21.00
N PRO A 127 1.30 -11.71 22.20
CA PRO A 127 0.05 -10.95 22.34
C PRO A 127 0.08 -9.58 21.64
N ASP A 128 1.20 -8.88 21.70
CA ASP A 128 1.36 -7.56 21.07
C ASP A 128 1.30 -7.65 19.55
N THR A 129 1.98 -8.65 18.96
CA THR A 129 1.90 -8.95 17.53
C THR A 129 0.48 -9.39 17.13
N CYS A 130 -0.21 -10.16 17.98
CA CYS A 130 -1.60 -10.55 17.75
C CYS A 130 -2.51 -9.31 17.64
N ARG A 131 -2.35 -8.30 18.50
CA ARG A 131 -3.11 -7.05 18.39
C ARG A 131 -2.86 -6.33 17.07
N LEU A 132 -1.62 -6.32 16.58
CA LEU A 132 -1.31 -5.74 15.26
C LEU A 132 -1.93 -6.54 14.12
N LEU A 133 -1.90 -7.86 14.18
CA LEU A 133 -2.54 -8.73 13.19
C LEU A 133 -4.06 -8.50 13.14
N LEU A 134 -4.72 -8.40 14.30
CA LEU A 134 -6.15 -8.10 14.37
C LEU A 134 -6.48 -6.71 13.81
N ARG A 135 -5.64 -5.71 14.06
CA ARG A 135 -5.77 -4.38 13.44
C ARG A 135 -5.61 -4.46 11.91
N ALA A 136 -4.61 -5.19 11.42
CA ALA A 136 -4.43 -5.39 9.99
C ALA A 136 -5.65 -6.08 9.36
N LEU A 137 -6.25 -7.09 10.01
CA LEU A 137 -7.51 -7.70 9.55
C LEU A 137 -8.65 -6.69 9.51
N ALA A 138 -8.82 -5.89 10.55
CA ALA A 138 -9.88 -4.89 10.62
C ALA A 138 -9.78 -3.87 9.47
N VAL A 139 -8.56 -3.38 9.18
CA VAL A 139 -8.34 -2.43 8.09
C VAL A 139 -8.51 -3.10 6.72
N LEU A 140 -8.02 -4.33 6.53
CA LEU A 140 -8.25 -5.08 5.28
C LEU A 140 -9.74 -5.40 5.05
N CYS A 141 -10.54 -5.46 6.10
CA CYS A 141 -11.99 -5.58 6.03
C CYS A 141 -12.71 -4.22 5.96
N GLY A 142 -11.99 -3.11 5.78
CA GLY A 142 -12.60 -1.81 5.49
C GLY A 142 -13.33 -1.77 4.14
N VAL A 143 -12.96 -2.66 3.21
CA VAL A 143 -13.60 -2.81 1.90
C VAL A 143 -14.47 -4.08 1.82
N SER A 144 -15.55 -4.02 1.04
CA SER A 144 -16.54 -5.11 0.91
C SER A 144 -15.91 -6.47 0.54
N LYS A 145 -14.92 -6.46 -0.37
CA LYS A 145 -14.19 -7.67 -0.77
C LYS A 145 -13.44 -8.33 0.39
N GLY A 146 -12.88 -7.52 1.30
CA GLY A 146 -12.20 -7.99 2.50
C GLY A 146 -13.16 -8.67 3.46
N CYS A 147 -14.29 -8.02 3.76
CA CYS A 147 -15.38 -8.59 4.57
C CYS A 147 -15.88 -9.93 4.00
N LEU A 148 -16.19 -9.98 2.71
CA LEU A 148 -16.69 -11.21 2.07
C LEU A 148 -15.65 -12.33 2.13
N SER A 149 -14.37 -12.00 1.89
CA SER A 149 -13.28 -12.97 1.97
C SER A 149 -13.07 -13.48 3.40
N LEU A 150 -13.28 -12.64 4.41
CA LEU A 150 -13.21 -13.03 5.82
C LEU A 150 -14.36 -13.97 6.21
N LEU A 151 -15.58 -13.63 5.81
CA LEU A 151 -16.79 -14.42 6.07
C LEU A 151 -16.71 -15.80 5.43
N ALA A 152 -16.16 -15.88 4.21
CA ALA A 152 -15.92 -17.15 3.52
C ALA A 152 -14.95 -18.07 4.29
N VAL A 153 -14.05 -17.50 5.09
CA VAL A 153 -13.00 -18.23 5.83
C VAL A 153 -13.45 -18.51 7.27
N THR A 154 -14.73 -18.82 7.49
CA THR A 154 -15.34 -19.29 8.77
C THR A 154 -14.85 -18.53 10.03
N LEU A 155 -14.43 -17.27 9.88
CA LEU A 155 -13.62 -16.59 10.89
C LEU A 155 -14.44 -16.06 12.06
N LEU A 156 -15.77 -16.12 11.94
CA LEU A 156 -16.67 -16.05 13.09
C LEU A 156 -16.18 -17.00 14.20
N TYR A 157 -15.66 -18.19 13.87
CA TYR A 157 -15.16 -19.07 14.91
C TYR A 157 -13.85 -18.59 15.55
N VAL A 158 -12.89 -18.01 14.82
CA VAL A 158 -11.60 -17.59 15.41
C VAL A 158 -11.72 -16.28 16.20
N VAL A 159 -12.52 -15.32 15.72
CA VAL A 159 -12.79 -14.07 16.46
C VAL A 159 -13.56 -14.34 17.74
N PHE A 160 -14.48 -15.31 17.73
CA PHE A 160 -15.29 -15.65 18.90
C PHE A 160 -14.70 -16.77 19.80
N SER A 161 -13.76 -17.59 19.30
CA SER A 161 -13.20 -18.74 20.05
C SER A 161 -11.76 -18.52 20.52
N SER A 162 -11.07 -17.45 20.10
CA SER A 162 -9.70 -17.17 20.53
C SER A 162 -9.60 -15.86 21.33
N LYS A 163 -9.51 -15.99 22.65
CA LYS A 163 -8.79 -15.05 23.52
C LYS A 163 -9.28 -13.59 23.56
N LEU A 164 -10.58 -13.32 23.40
CA LEU A 164 -11.17 -12.10 23.95
C LEU A 164 -11.59 -12.36 25.39
N ASP A 165 -10.63 -12.40 26.30
CA ASP A 165 -10.89 -11.97 27.67
C ASP A 165 -10.85 -10.43 27.63
N ILE A 166 -12.01 -9.82 27.41
CA ILE A 166 -12.27 -8.44 27.86
C ILE A 166 -12.82 -8.56 29.29
#